data_AF-A0A3F2RJ41-F1
#
_entry.id   AF-A0A3F2RJ41-F1
#
_cell.length_a   1.000
_cell.length_b   1.000
_cell.length_c   1.000
_cell.angle_alpha   90.00
_cell.angle_beta   90.00
_cell.angle_gamma   90.00
#
_symmetry.space_group_name_H-M   'P 1'
#
loop_
_entity.id
_entity.type
_entity.pdbx_description
1 polymer ?
#
loop_
_entity_poly.entity_id
_entity_poly.type
_entity_poly.pdbx_seq_one_letter_code
_entity_poly.pdbx_strand_id
1 'polypeptide(L)'
;MSTELLQSYYDWANATEVKLLEWVDPEGGWKVHPMADYPLANFASVYAICVGYLLFVIFGTALMKMGIPAIKTSPLQFVYNPIQVIACSYMCVEAGIQAYRNNYSAAPCNAFKADNPVMGNVLYLFFLSKILDLFDTLFIVVGKKWRQLSILHVYHHLSVLFVYYVTFRAAQDGDSYATIVLNGFVHTIMYTYYFVSAHTRDIWWKKYLTRIQLIQFVTMNVQGYLTYSRQCPGMPPKVPLMYLVYVQSLFWLFMNFYIRAYVFGPKKPTVEDSKKKLQWALEAEDCVLHLQNVKTLLPAYMTELATTAITTLTILEYQTPSTSSFDVCNLPERLVNGLAVIVLAT
;
A
#
# COMPACT_ATOMS: atom_id res chain seq x y z
N MET A 1 -35.14 8.79 17.02
CA MET A 1 -34.64 8.36 15.69
C MET A 1 -33.12 8.16 15.66
N SER A 2 -32.25 9.17 15.80
CA SER A 2 -30.79 8.95 15.73
C SER A 2 -30.23 8.09 16.86
N THR A 3 -30.72 8.27 18.08
CA THR A 3 -30.37 7.46 19.26
C THR A 3 -30.85 6.01 19.16
N GLU A 4 -32.05 5.79 18.61
CA GLU A 4 -32.61 4.45 18.40
C GLU A 4 -31.82 3.68 17.33
N LEU A 5 -31.44 4.34 16.24
CA LEU A 5 -30.61 3.74 15.20
C LEU A 5 -29.21 3.38 15.74
N LEU A 6 -28.63 4.26 16.54
CA LEU A 6 -27.33 4.01 17.17
C LEU A 6 -27.42 2.82 18.15
N GLN A 7 -28.47 2.75 18.95
CA GLN A 7 -28.70 1.62 19.85
C GLN A 7 -28.86 0.31 19.06
N SER A 8 -29.70 0.31 18.03
CA SER A 8 -29.90 -0.86 17.16
C SER A 8 -28.60 -1.34 16.51
N TYR A 9 -27.72 -0.40 16.13
CA TYR A 9 -26.39 -0.73 15.62
C TYR A 9 -25.53 -1.43 16.67
N TYR A 10 -25.48 -0.91 17.89
CA TYR A 10 -24.72 -1.55 18.98
C TYR A 10 -25.29 -2.93 19.34
N ASP A 11 -26.61 -3.09 19.37
CA ASP A 11 -27.25 -4.37 19.67
C ASP A 11 -26.86 -5.43 18.62
N TRP A 12 -26.93 -5.07 17.33
CA TRP A 12 -26.47 -5.95 16.25
C TRP A 12 -24.97 -6.25 16.32
N ALA A 13 -24.15 -5.23 16.57
CA ALA A 13 -22.70 -5.36 16.61
C ALA A 13 -22.25 -6.26 17.76
N ASN A 14 -22.85 -6.10 18.94
CA ASN A 14 -22.58 -6.94 20.12
C ASN A 14 -23.01 -8.39 19.87
N ALA A 15 -24.20 -8.61 19.29
CA ALA A 15 -24.65 -9.95 18.93
C ALA A 15 -23.74 -10.62 17.89
N THR A 16 -23.20 -9.84 16.95
CA THR A 16 -22.27 -10.31 15.92
C THR A 16 -20.90 -10.64 16.52
N GLU A 17 -20.42 -9.80 17.45
CA GLU A 17 -19.19 -10.03 18.20
C GLU A 17 -19.22 -11.36 18.95
N VAL A 18 -20.30 -11.62 19.68
CA VAL A 18 -20.46 -12.88 20.43
C VAL A 18 -20.40 -14.08 19.48
N LYS A 19 -21.13 -14.05 18.36
CA LYS A 19 -21.09 -15.13 17.35
C LYS A 19 -19.69 -15.33 16.77
N LEU A 20 -18.98 -14.24 16.50
CA LEU A 20 -17.62 -14.29 15.99
C LEU A 20 -16.68 -14.91 17.03
N LEU A 21 -16.71 -14.44 18.28
CA LEU A 21 -15.82 -14.92 19.34
C LEU A 21 -16.13 -16.35 19.77
N GLU A 22 -17.40 -16.75 19.82
CA GLU A 22 -17.80 -18.16 20.02
C GLU A 22 -17.35 -19.06 18.87
N TRP A 23 -17.38 -18.54 17.63
CA TRP A 23 -16.82 -19.28 16.52
C TRP A 23 -15.30 -19.39 16.65
N VAL A 24 -14.57 -18.32 16.95
CA VAL A 24 -13.10 -18.31 17.02
C VAL A 24 -12.56 -19.10 18.22
N ASP A 25 -13.16 -18.92 19.38
CA ASP A 25 -12.78 -19.52 20.66
C ASP A 25 -14.01 -20.15 21.33
N PRO A 26 -14.36 -21.40 20.94
CA PRO A 26 -15.49 -22.12 21.50
C PRO A 26 -15.35 -22.45 22.99
N GLU A 27 -14.11 -22.45 23.52
CA GLU A 27 -13.84 -22.74 24.93
C GLU A 27 -14.15 -21.54 25.84
N GLY A 28 -14.29 -20.34 25.25
CA GLY A 28 -14.76 -19.15 25.95
C GLY A 28 -13.69 -18.42 26.76
N GLY A 29 -12.40 -18.65 26.47
CA GLY A 29 -11.29 -17.90 27.05
C GLY A 29 -11.38 -16.38 26.80
N TRP A 30 -11.98 -15.96 25.70
CA TRP A 30 -12.26 -14.55 25.41
C TRP A 30 -13.16 -13.86 26.46
N LYS A 31 -13.98 -14.61 27.21
CA LYS A 31 -14.91 -14.06 28.21
C LYS A 31 -14.20 -13.56 29.48
N VAL A 32 -13.02 -14.11 29.78
CA VAL A 32 -12.22 -13.72 30.95
C VAL A 32 -11.17 -12.65 30.60
N HIS A 33 -11.19 -12.14 29.36
CA HIS A 33 -10.21 -11.20 28.86
C HIS A 33 -10.28 -9.86 29.65
N PRO A 34 -9.24 -9.49 30.43
CA PRO A 34 -9.31 -8.37 31.37
C PRO A 34 -9.35 -6.99 30.70
N MET A 35 -8.98 -6.91 29.42
CA MET A 35 -8.97 -5.66 28.66
C MET A 35 -10.08 -5.63 27.59
N ALA A 36 -11.17 -6.38 27.77
CA ALA A 36 -12.26 -6.46 26.79
C ALA A 36 -12.95 -5.09 26.59
N ASP A 37 -13.02 -4.29 27.65
CA ASP A 37 -13.64 -2.97 27.67
C ASP A 37 -12.70 -1.83 27.26
N TYR A 38 -11.50 -2.15 26.79
CA TYR A 38 -10.57 -1.13 26.32
C TYR A 38 -11.15 -0.37 25.12
N PRO A 39 -10.86 0.95 25.00
CA PRO A 39 -11.49 1.77 24.00
C PRO A 39 -11.18 1.27 22.59
N LEU A 40 -12.16 1.37 21.68
CA LEU A 40 -12.09 0.92 20.29
C LEU A 40 -11.90 -0.60 20.09
N ALA A 41 -11.74 -1.40 21.16
CA ALA A 41 -11.55 -2.85 21.09
C ALA A 41 -12.86 -3.66 21.08
N ASN A 42 -13.93 -3.06 20.56
CA ASN A 42 -15.22 -3.71 20.34
C ASN A 42 -15.55 -3.79 18.85
N PHE A 43 -16.35 -4.78 18.47
CA PHE A 43 -16.74 -5.02 17.08
C PHE A 43 -17.40 -3.80 16.45
N ALA A 44 -18.26 -3.10 17.19
CA ALA A 44 -18.96 -1.92 16.70
C ALA A 44 -17.97 -0.83 16.25
N SER A 45 -16.91 -0.60 17.01
CA SER A 45 -15.91 0.41 16.69
C SER A 45 -15.05 -0.04 15.50
N VAL A 46 -14.56 -1.28 15.51
CA VAL A 46 -13.72 -1.83 14.43
C VAL A 46 -14.49 -1.90 13.11
N TYR A 47 -15.74 -2.36 13.13
CA TYR A 47 -16.59 -2.40 11.96
C TYR A 47 -16.84 -1.00 11.38
N ALA A 48 -17.17 -0.02 12.23
CA ALA A 48 -17.35 1.36 11.81
C ALA A 48 -16.08 1.95 11.19
N ILE A 49 -14.90 1.68 11.78
CA ILE A 49 -13.61 2.11 11.23
C ILE A 49 -13.33 1.45 9.88
N CYS A 50 -13.57 0.15 9.74
CA CYS A 50 -13.38 -0.59 8.47
C CYS A 50 -14.29 -0.04 7.36
N VAL A 51 -15.58 0.18 7.66
CA VAL A 51 -16.53 0.77 6.71
C VAL A 51 -16.12 2.20 6.38
N GLY A 52 -15.82 3.02 7.38
CA GLY A 52 -15.36 4.40 7.19
C GLY A 52 -14.09 4.49 6.35
N TYR A 53 -13.14 3.58 6.57
CA TYR A 53 -11.92 3.47 5.77
C TYR A 53 -12.23 3.18 4.29
N LEU A 54 -13.10 2.20 4.00
CA LEU A 54 -13.49 1.87 2.64
C LEU A 54 -14.23 3.02 1.95
N LEU A 55 -15.18 3.65 2.66
CA LEU A 55 -15.89 4.82 2.15
C LEU A 55 -14.90 5.97 1.87
N PHE A 56 -13.93 6.20 2.75
CA PHE A 56 -12.88 7.19 2.52
C PHE A 56 -12.04 6.87 1.28
N VAL A 57 -11.63 5.62 1.10
CA VAL A 57 -10.86 5.22 -0.09
C VAL A 57 -11.67 5.44 -1.36
N ILE A 58 -12.94 5.06 -1.39
CA ILE A 58 -13.81 5.19 -2.56
C ILE A 58 -14.15 6.66 -2.85
N PHE A 59 -14.79 7.33 -1.89
CA PHE A 59 -15.25 8.71 -2.07
C PHE A 59 -14.10 9.70 -2.07
N GLY A 60 -13.11 9.53 -1.20
CA GLY A 60 -11.92 10.38 -1.19
C GLY A 60 -11.16 10.30 -2.52
N THR A 61 -11.02 9.10 -3.09
CA THR A 61 -10.42 8.96 -4.43
C THR A 61 -11.27 9.61 -5.52
N ALA A 62 -12.60 9.43 -5.49
CA ALA A 62 -13.50 10.06 -6.46
C ALA A 62 -13.43 11.59 -6.39
N LEU A 63 -13.55 12.18 -5.20
CA LEU A 63 -13.49 13.63 -4.97
C LEU A 63 -12.13 14.22 -5.41
N MET A 64 -11.02 13.57 -5.08
CA MET A 64 -9.69 14.05 -5.48
C MET A 64 -9.46 13.93 -7.01
N LYS A 65 -10.16 13.01 -7.69
CA LYS A 65 -10.17 12.90 -9.15
C LYS A 65 -11.07 13.92 -9.83
N MET A 66 -12.08 14.45 -9.13
CA MET A 66 -13.00 15.50 -9.64
C MET A 66 -12.39 16.91 -9.69
N GLY A 67 -11.11 17.08 -9.32
CA GLY A 67 -10.37 18.34 -9.54
C GLY A 67 -9.91 19.06 -8.28
N ILE A 68 -10.18 18.54 -7.07
CA ILE A 68 -9.68 19.11 -5.80
C ILE A 68 -8.14 19.15 -5.84
N PRO A 69 -7.47 20.26 -5.50
CA PRO A 69 -6.00 20.34 -5.50
C PRO A 69 -5.39 19.36 -4.49
N ALA A 70 -4.21 18.82 -4.83
CA ALA A 70 -3.48 17.93 -3.91
C ALA A 70 -3.02 18.74 -2.69
N ILE A 71 -3.25 18.20 -1.48
CA ILE A 71 -2.80 18.86 -0.25
C ILE A 71 -1.36 18.44 0.02
N LYS A 72 -0.50 19.40 0.36
CA LYS A 72 0.90 19.13 0.73
C LYS A 72 0.97 18.47 2.11
N THR A 73 1.01 17.14 2.15
CA THR A 73 1.05 16.37 3.39
C THR A 73 2.43 16.29 4.04
N SER A 74 3.48 16.82 3.41
CA SER A 74 4.87 16.69 3.89
C SER A 74 5.09 17.13 5.35
N PRO A 75 4.53 18.26 5.84
CA PRO A 75 4.70 18.67 7.24
C PRO A 75 4.05 17.70 8.23
N LEU A 76 2.87 17.16 7.89
CA LEU A 76 2.21 16.15 8.72
C LEU A 76 3.00 14.84 8.73
N GLN A 77 3.51 14.42 7.57
CA GLN A 77 4.35 13.23 7.44
C GLN A 77 5.68 13.36 8.19
N PHE A 78 6.20 14.58 8.34
CA PHE A 78 7.40 14.85 9.14
C PHE A 78 7.20 14.54 10.63
N VAL A 79 5.98 14.73 11.17
CA VAL A 79 5.63 14.42 12.56
C VAL A 79 5.14 12.98 12.71
N TYR A 80 4.33 12.52 11.76
CA TYR A 80 3.73 11.19 11.77
C TYR A 80 4.77 10.06 11.67
N ASN A 81 5.74 10.14 10.76
CA ASN A 81 6.70 9.05 10.56
C ASN A 81 7.58 8.81 11.81
N PRO A 82 8.13 9.84 12.50
CA PRO A 82 8.84 9.64 13.77
C PRO A 82 7.97 9.05 14.88
N ILE A 83 6.70 9.48 15.00
CA ILE A 83 5.77 8.89 15.98
C ILE A 83 5.59 7.39 15.70
N GLN A 84 5.40 7.02 14.44
CA GLN A 84 5.31 5.62 14.03
C GLN A 84 6.60 4.84 14.33
N VAL A 85 7.78 5.41 14.07
CA VAL A 85 9.07 4.80 14.41
C VAL A 85 9.18 4.56 15.92
N ILE A 86 8.83 5.56 16.74
CA ILE A 86 8.87 5.44 18.21
C ILE A 86 7.89 4.37 18.70
N ALA A 87 6.65 4.40 18.22
CA ALA A 87 5.62 3.44 18.62
C ALA A 87 6.01 2.00 18.24
N CYS A 88 6.46 1.77 17.00
CA CYS A 88 6.87 0.45 16.53
C CYS A 88 8.10 -0.07 17.29
N SER A 89 9.08 0.81 17.56
CA SER A 89 10.28 0.45 18.32
C SER A 89 9.95 0.12 19.76
N TYR A 90 9.09 0.91 20.40
CA TYR A 90 8.62 0.66 21.76
C TYR A 90 7.92 -0.69 21.85
N MET A 91 6.94 -0.97 20.99
CA MET A 91 6.21 -2.25 21.01
C MET A 91 7.15 -3.45 20.75
N CYS A 92 8.10 -3.31 19.83
CA CYS A 92 9.09 -4.34 19.53
C CYS A 92 9.97 -4.65 20.76
N VAL A 93 10.48 -3.62 21.43
CA VAL A 93 11.35 -3.77 22.60
C VAL A 93 10.55 -4.29 23.79
N GLU A 94 9.38 -3.73 24.06
CA GLU A 94 8.54 -4.14 25.18
C GLU A 94 8.06 -5.59 25.03
N ALA A 95 7.60 -6.01 23.85
CA ALA A 95 7.24 -7.41 23.60
C ALA A 95 8.45 -8.35 23.80
N GLY A 96 9.64 -7.95 23.37
CA GLY A 96 10.87 -8.71 23.59
C GLY A 96 11.26 -8.82 25.07
N ILE A 97 11.15 -7.72 25.83
CA ILE A 97 11.44 -7.69 27.27
C ILE A 97 10.42 -8.53 28.04
N GLN A 98 9.13 -8.42 27.73
CA GLN A 98 8.08 -9.21 28.36
C GLN A 98 8.26 -10.70 28.08
N ALA A 99 8.63 -11.06 26.85
CA ALA A 99 8.91 -12.45 26.46
C ALA A 99 10.10 -13.00 27.25
N TYR A 100 11.20 -12.23 27.35
CA TYR A 100 12.37 -12.62 28.13
C TYR A 100 12.05 -12.80 29.62
N ARG A 101 11.34 -11.84 30.23
CA ARG A 101 10.97 -11.88 31.67
C ARG A 101 10.05 -13.03 32.02
N ASN A 102 9.24 -13.49 31.07
CA ASN A 102 8.26 -14.57 31.27
C ASN A 102 8.71 -15.91 30.66
N ASN A 103 10.00 -16.04 30.30
CA ASN A 103 10.62 -17.25 29.76
C ASN A 103 9.94 -17.79 28.48
N TYR A 104 9.47 -16.88 27.61
CA TYR A 104 8.96 -17.26 26.31
C TYR A 104 10.09 -17.72 25.40
N SER A 105 9.85 -18.81 24.69
CA SER A 105 10.74 -19.39 23.69
C SER A 105 10.38 -18.88 22.30
N ALA A 106 11.40 -18.80 21.43
CA ALA A 106 11.20 -18.61 19.99
C ALA A 106 10.48 -19.80 19.33
N ALA A 107 10.51 -20.97 19.97
CA ALA A 107 9.68 -22.09 19.56
C ALA A 107 8.23 -21.86 20.02
N PRO A 108 7.22 -22.08 19.16
CA PRO A 108 5.82 -21.91 19.53
C PRO A 108 5.35 -22.80 20.67
N CYS A 109 4.19 -22.44 21.21
CA CYS A 109 3.57 -22.96 22.44
C CYS A 109 4.09 -22.31 23.72
N ASN A 110 4.26 -21.00 23.68
CA ASN A 110 4.44 -20.20 24.88
C ASN A 110 3.20 -20.24 25.77
N ALA A 111 3.42 -20.07 27.08
CA ALA A 111 2.34 -20.07 28.05
C ALA A 111 1.30 -19.00 27.71
N PHE A 112 0.04 -19.41 27.61
CA PHE A 112 -1.10 -18.57 27.29
C PHE A 112 -2.00 -18.41 28.52
N LYS A 113 -2.24 -17.16 28.96
CA LYS A 113 -3.13 -16.85 30.08
C LYS A 113 -4.22 -15.88 29.62
N ALA A 114 -5.46 -16.35 29.55
CA ALA A 114 -6.55 -15.53 29.04
C ALA A 114 -6.98 -14.43 30.03
N ASP A 115 -6.97 -14.75 31.32
CA ASP A 115 -7.40 -13.93 32.45
C ASP A 115 -6.34 -12.93 32.92
N ASN A 116 -5.07 -13.27 32.78
CA ASN A 116 -3.94 -12.41 33.13
C ASN A 116 -2.82 -12.50 32.06
N PRO A 117 -3.07 -11.94 30.86
CA PRO A 117 -2.16 -12.06 29.73
C PRO A 117 -0.93 -11.18 29.92
N VAL A 118 0.26 -11.77 29.72
CA VAL A 118 1.53 -11.04 29.76
C VAL A 118 1.62 -10.05 28.60
N MET A 119 1.21 -10.46 27.40
CA MET A 119 1.32 -9.65 26.18
C MET A 119 0.13 -8.72 25.94
N GLY A 120 -0.90 -8.81 26.78
CA GLY A 120 -2.19 -8.15 26.53
C GLY A 120 -2.09 -6.66 26.25
N ASN A 121 -1.38 -5.91 27.10
CA ASN A 121 -1.22 -4.46 26.93
C ASN A 121 -0.41 -4.09 25.69
N VAL A 122 0.64 -4.87 25.38
CA VAL A 122 1.48 -4.61 24.20
C VAL A 122 0.72 -4.96 22.92
N LEU A 123 -0.07 -6.03 22.93
CA LEU A 123 -0.94 -6.40 21.83
C LEU A 123 -2.05 -5.37 21.61
N TYR A 124 -2.60 -4.78 22.68
CA TYR A 124 -3.55 -3.68 22.55
C TYR A 124 -2.92 -2.46 21.86
N LEU A 125 -1.72 -2.05 22.28
CA LEU A 125 -0.98 -0.98 21.59
C LEU A 125 -0.67 -1.34 20.14
N PHE A 126 -0.36 -2.60 19.87
CA PHE A 126 -0.16 -3.11 18.52
C PHE A 126 -1.44 -3.01 17.68
N PHE A 127 -2.60 -3.37 18.23
CA PHE A 127 -3.89 -3.18 17.59
C PHE A 127 -4.18 -1.70 17.29
N LEU A 128 -3.96 -0.81 18.27
CA LEU A 128 -4.13 0.63 18.05
C LEU A 128 -3.19 1.16 16.97
N SER A 129 -1.95 0.64 16.87
CA SER A 129 -1.03 1.00 15.79
C SER A 129 -1.61 0.72 14.39
N LYS A 130 -2.47 -0.29 14.25
CA LYS A 130 -3.12 -0.61 12.96
C LYS A 130 -4.21 0.39 12.58
N ILE A 131 -4.86 0.99 13.57
CA ILE A 131 -5.74 2.15 13.35
C ILE A 131 -4.90 3.35 12.91
N LEU A 132 -3.74 3.58 13.57
CA LEU A 132 -2.81 4.64 13.20
C LEU A 132 -2.24 4.46 11.78
N ASP A 133 -1.96 3.22 11.37
CA ASP A 133 -1.47 2.88 10.04
C ASP A 133 -2.48 3.25 8.93
N LEU A 134 -3.78 3.40 9.24
CA LEU A 134 -4.77 3.84 8.24
C LEU A 134 -4.50 5.26 7.71
N PHE A 135 -3.81 6.10 8.49
CA PHE A 135 -3.42 7.44 8.07
C PHE A 135 -2.43 7.45 6.90
N ASP A 136 -1.71 6.35 6.66
CA ASP A 136 -0.90 6.20 5.43
C ASP A 136 -1.77 6.35 4.19
N THR A 137 -2.95 5.71 4.20
CA THR A 137 -3.91 5.78 3.11
C THR A 137 -4.48 7.20 2.97
N LEU A 138 -4.71 7.89 4.09
CA LEU A 138 -5.15 9.28 4.09
C LEU A 138 -4.13 10.16 3.36
N PHE A 139 -2.85 10.06 3.72
CA PHE A 139 -1.80 10.85 3.06
C PHE A 139 -1.65 10.51 1.57
N ILE A 140 -1.86 9.25 1.19
CA ILE A 140 -1.80 8.81 -0.21
C ILE A 140 -2.94 9.43 -1.03
N VAL A 141 -4.18 9.34 -0.55
CA VAL A 141 -5.38 9.85 -1.26
C VAL A 141 -5.34 11.37 -1.37
N VAL A 142 -5.12 12.05 -0.24
CA VAL A 142 -5.11 13.52 -0.14
C VAL A 142 -3.90 14.12 -0.88
N GLY A 143 -2.77 13.42 -0.89
CA GLY A 143 -1.58 13.80 -1.65
C GLY A 143 -1.59 13.37 -3.13
N LYS A 144 -2.69 12.76 -3.62
CA LYS A 144 -2.82 12.21 -4.98
C LYS A 144 -1.69 11.25 -5.40
N LYS A 145 -1.15 10.48 -4.46
CA LYS A 145 -0.05 9.54 -4.71
C LYS A 145 -0.56 8.20 -5.25
N TRP A 146 -1.28 8.21 -6.37
CA TRP A 146 -2.02 7.05 -6.90
C TRP A 146 -1.17 5.79 -7.13
N ARG A 147 0.12 5.95 -7.44
CA ARG A 147 1.05 4.82 -7.57
C ARG A 147 1.25 4.04 -6.26
N GLN A 148 0.99 4.66 -5.11
CA GLN A 148 1.09 4.04 -3.78
C GLN A 148 -0.24 3.40 -3.35
N LEU A 149 -1.39 3.88 -3.85
CA LEU A 149 -2.72 3.33 -3.53
C LEU A 149 -3.01 2.06 -4.35
N SER A 150 -2.33 0.98 -4.00
CA SER A 150 -2.54 -0.33 -4.64
C SER A 150 -3.66 -1.13 -3.96
N ILE A 151 -4.21 -2.12 -4.66
CA ILE A 151 -5.13 -3.10 -4.06
C ILE A 151 -4.45 -3.79 -2.87
N LEU A 152 -3.16 -4.11 -2.98
CA LEU A 152 -2.36 -4.69 -1.91
C LEU A 152 -2.37 -3.82 -0.65
N HIS A 153 -2.18 -2.50 -0.82
CA HIS A 153 -2.21 -1.54 0.29
C HIS A 153 -3.57 -1.55 1.00
N VAL A 154 -4.65 -1.36 0.24
CA VAL A 154 -6.01 -1.27 0.81
C VAL A 154 -6.43 -2.60 1.44
N TYR A 155 -6.14 -3.73 0.78
CA TYR A 155 -6.38 -5.07 1.30
C TYR A 155 -5.66 -5.24 2.64
N HIS A 156 -4.35 -5.00 2.68
CA HIS A 156 -3.53 -5.18 3.87
C HIS A 156 -4.02 -4.32 5.04
N HIS A 157 -4.18 -3.01 4.86
CA HIS A 157 -4.56 -2.10 5.96
C HIS A 157 -5.97 -2.38 6.50
N LEU A 158 -6.91 -2.82 5.65
CA LEU A 158 -8.22 -3.25 6.10
C LEU A 158 -8.16 -4.60 6.85
N SER A 159 -7.55 -5.60 6.24
CA SER A 159 -7.53 -6.96 6.80
C SER A 159 -6.69 -7.05 8.07
N VAL A 160 -5.56 -6.31 8.14
CA VAL A 160 -4.68 -6.32 9.32
C VAL A 160 -5.43 -5.79 10.54
N LEU A 161 -6.20 -4.72 10.40
CA LEU A 161 -6.97 -4.16 11.49
C LEU A 161 -7.98 -5.19 12.04
N PHE A 162 -8.72 -5.84 11.14
CA PHE A 162 -9.72 -6.83 11.54
C PHE A 162 -9.10 -8.09 12.15
N VAL A 163 -8.03 -8.63 11.55
CA VAL A 163 -7.35 -9.83 12.05
C VAL A 163 -6.79 -9.58 13.45
N TYR A 164 -6.12 -8.45 13.69
CA TYR A 164 -5.58 -8.17 15.03
C TYR A 164 -6.62 -7.74 16.05
N TYR A 165 -7.80 -7.26 15.63
CA TYR A 165 -8.93 -7.15 16.54
C TYR A 165 -9.36 -8.52 17.05
N VAL A 166 -9.49 -9.52 16.17
CA VAL A 166 -9.84 -10.88 16.56
C VAL A 166 -8.74 -11.52 17.42
N THR A 167 -7.47 -11.35 17.03
CA THR A 167 -6.32 -11.80 17.85
C THR A 167 -6.30 -11.12 19.20
N PHE A 168 -6.58 -9.82 19.28
CA PHE A 168 -6.66 -9.12 20.56
C PHE A 168 -7.76 -9.70 21.44
N ARG A 169 -8.94 -10.00 20.89
CA ARG A 169 -10.07 -10.48 21.70
C ARG A 169 -10.00 -11.94 22.11
N ALA A 170 -9.30 -12.79 21.34
CA ALA A 170 -9.30 -14.25 21.56
C ALA A 170 -7.90 -14.86 21.76
N ALA A 171 -6.81 -14.16 21.42
CA ALA A 171 -5.44 -14.67 21.48
C ALA A 171 -4.46 -13.61 22.01
N GLN A 172 -4.81 -13.04 23.16
CA GLN A 172 -4.15 -11.90 23.77
C GLN A 172 -2.76 -12.17 24.39
N ASP A 173 -2.32 -13.42 24.39
CA ASP A 173 -1.09 -13.84 25.06
C ASP A 173 -0.28 -14.89 24.27
N GLY A 174 0.81 -15.37 24.85
CA GLY A 174 1.61 -16.46 24.30
C GLY A 174 2.29 -16.07 22.99
N ASP A 175 2.08 -16.87 21.93
CA ASP A 175 2.80 -16.75 20.66
C ASP A 175 2.53 -15.46 19.86
N SER A 176 1.53 -14.66 20.26
CA SER A 176 1.26 -13.33 19.67
C SER A 176 2.45 -12.37 19.81
N TYR A 177 3.34 -12.56 20.79
CA TYR A 177 4.53 -11.72 20.99
C TYR A 177 5.47 -11.72 19.77
N ALA A 178 5.70 -12.89 19.15
CA ALA A 178 6.65 -13.05 18.06
C ALA A 178 6.24 -12.20 16.86
N THR A 179 4.94 -12.13 16.64
CA THR A 179 4.32 -11.30 15.61
C THR A 179 4.52 -9.81 15.88
N ILE A 180 4.33 -9.36 17.14
CA ILE A 180 4.56 -7.97 17.53
C ILE A 180 6.03 -7.58 17.32
N VAL A 181 6.97 -8.43 17.74
CA VAL A 181 8.41 -8.20 17.57
C VAL A 181 8.79 -8.12 16.09
N LEU A 182 8.39 -9.11 15.28
CA LEU A 182 8.72 -9.18 13.86
C LEU A 182 8.11 -8.01 13.08
N ASN A 183 6.83 -7.72 13.28
CA ASN A 183 6.17 -6.60 12.60
C ASN A 183 6.69 -5.26 13.09
N GLY A 184 6.84 -5.08 14.41
CA GLY A 184 7.38 -3.86 15.00
C GLY A 184 8.78 -3.53 14.48
N PHE A 185 9.67 -4.53 14.41
CA PHE A 185 11.01 -4.37 13.85
C PHE A 185 10.97 -3.90 12.38
N VAL A 186 10.20 -4.57 11.53
CA VAL A 186 10.13 -4.21 10.10
C VAL A 186 9.43 -2.87 9.89
N HIS A 187 8.38 -2.55 10.66
CA HIS A 187 7.71 -1.26 10.59
C HIS A 187 8.61 -0.13 11.08
N THR A 188 9.43 -0.33 12.11
CA THR A 188 10.46 0.63 12.51
C THR A 188 11.39 0.96 11.36
N ILE A 189 11.90 -0.04 10.64
CA ILE A 189 12.76 0.16 9.46
C ILE A 189 11.98 0.86 8.33
N MET A 190 10.75 0.43 8.05
CA MET A 190 9.91 0.98 6.98
C MET A 190 9.57 2.46 7.21
N TYR A 191 9.13 2.84 8.42
CA TYR A 191 8.80 4.23 8.74
C TYR A 191 10.05 5.11 8.85
N THR A 192 11.19 4.55 9.28
CA THR A 192 12.49 5.24 9.19
C THR A 192 12.82 5.55 7.73
N TYR A 193 12.61 4.59 6.82
CA TYR A 193 12.76 4.84 5.39
C TYR A 193 11.81 5.92 4.88
N TYR A 194 10.53 5.90 5.28
CA TYR A 194 9.58 6.94 4.88
C TYR A 194 9.98 8.33 5.38
N PHE A 195 10.44 8.43 6.62
CA PHE A 195 10.97 9.67 7.18
C PHE A 195 12.19 10.20 6.39
N VAL A 196 13.16 9.33 6.09
CA VAL A 196 14.36 9.71 5.32
C VAL A 196 14.02 10.05 3.87
N SER A 197 13.06 9.34 3.26
CA SER A 197 12.59 9.58 1.87
C SER A 197 11.87 10.90 1.68
N ALA A 198 11.34 11.49 2.76
CA ALA A 198 10.78 12.82 2.71
C ALA A 198 11.87 13.91 2.55
N HIS A 199 13.13 13.61 2.93
CA HIS A 199 14.24 14.56 2.95
C HIS A 199 15.29 14.29 1.87
N THR A 200 15.36 13.06 1.35
CA THR A 200 16.37 12.64 0.38
C THR A 200 15.70 11.93 -0.80
N ARG A 201 16.10 12.28 -2.04
CA ARG A 201 15.48 11.75 -3.27
C ARG A 201 16.05 10.40 -3.72
N ASP A 202 17.29 10.10 -3.39
CA ASP A 202 17.98 8.88 -3.83
C ASP A 202 18.25 7.93 -2.67
N ILE A 203 17.40 6.91 -2.57
CA ILE A 203 17.51 5.90 -1.51
C ILE A 203 17.75 4.51 -2.15
N TRP A 204 19.02 4.10 -2.16
CA TRP A 204 19.49 2.87 -2.82
C TRP A 204 19.01 1.58 -2.16
N TRP A 205 18.81 1.58 -0.84
CA TRP A 205 18.37 0.41 -0.06
C TRP A 205 16.86 0.09 -0.09
N LYS A 206 16.05 0.79 -0.91
CA LYS A 206 14.60 0.50 -1.07
C LYS A 206 14.32 -0.97 -1.37
N LYS A 207 15.18 -1.63 -2.18
CA LYS A 207 15.02 -3.04 -2.55
C LYS A 207 15.19 -3.99 -1.35
N TYR A 208 16.00 -3.62 -0.36
CA TYR A 208 16.23 -4.45 0.82
C TYR A 208 15.03 -4.43 1.78
N LEU A 209 14.26 -3.33 1.81
CA LEU A 209 13.03 -3.24 2.60
C LEU A 209 12.03 -4.33 2.18
N THR A 210 11.78 -4.46 0.87
CA THR A 210 10.85 -5.48 0.38
C THR A 210 11.37 -6.90 0.63
N ARG A 211 12.70 -7.11 0.60
CA ARG A 211 13.27 -8.42 0.96
C ARG A 211 13.10 -8.73 2.45
N ILE A 212 13.32 -7.76 3.33
CA ILE A 212 13.12 -7.92 4.78
C ILE A 212 11.63 -8.21 5.08
N GLN A 213 10.70 -7.53 4.42
CA GLN A 213 9.26 -7.81 4.52
C GLN A 213 8.92 -9.25 4.06
N LEU A 214 9.50 -9.72 2.95
CA LEU A 214 9.31 -11.10 2.51
C LEU A 214 9.87 -12.12 3.51
N ILE A 215 11.06 -11.87 4.07
CA ILE A 215 11.65 -12.71 5.12
C ILE A 215 10.73 -12.75 6.35
N GLN A 216 10.19 -11.61 6.77
CA GLN A 216 9.22 -11.51 7.86
C GLN A 216 7.99 -12.37 7.60
N PHE A 217 7.42 -12.34 6.40
CA PHE A 217 6.27 -13.19 6.09
C PHE A 217 6.63 -14.68 6.11
N VAL A 218 7.83 -15.07 5.67
CA VAL A 218 8.28 -16.47 5.76
C VAL A 218 8.40 -16.91 7.22
N THR A 219 9.05 -16.12 8.07
CA THR A 219 9.21 -16.46 9.50
C THR A 219 7.86 -16.51 10.22
N MET A 220 6.96 -15.56 9.92
CA MET A 220 5.59 -15.54 10.45
C MET A 220 4.75 -16.74 9.98
N ASN A 221 4.89 -17.18 8.73
CA ASN A 221 4.21 -18.39 8.24
C ASN A 221 4.72 -19.66 8.96
N VAL A 222 6.04 -19.79 9.16
CA VAL A 222 6.61 -20.92 9.90
C VAL A 222 6.09 -20.92 11.34
N GLN A 223 6.09 -19.77 12.01
CA GLN A 223 5.56 -19.63 13.37
C GLN A 223 4.06 -19.97 13.42
N GLY A 224 3.24 -19.43 12.52
CA GLY A 224 1.81 -19.72 12.44
C GLY A 224 1.52 -21.20 12.17
N TYR A 225 2.26 -21.84 11.26
CA TYR A 225 2.14 -23.27 10.97
C TYR A 225 2.49 -24.12 12.20
N LEU A 226 3.57 -23.78 12.91
CA LEU A 226 3.98 -24.49 14.11
C LEU A 226 2.99 -24.30 15.27
N THR A 227 2.46 -23.09 15.49
CA THR A 227 1.41 -22.86 16.50
C THR A 227 0.14 -23.65 16.19
N TYR A 228 -0.29 -23.68 14.92
CA TYR A 228 -1.46 -24.45 14.49
C TYR A 228 -1.25 -25.98 14.60
N SER A 229 -0.14 -26.49 14.07
CA SER A 229 0.14 -27.94 14.03
C SER A 229 0.41 -28.56 15.39
N ARG A 230 0.99 -27.81 16.33
CA ARG A 230 1.29 -28.28 17.69
C ARG A 230 0.11 -28.20 18.65
N GLN A 231 -1.00 -27.57 18.24
CA GLN A 231 -2.19 -27.38 19.07
C GLN A 231 -1.82 -26.84 20.47
N CYS A 232 -1.14 -25.70 20.49
CA CYS A 232 -0.56 -25.16 21.71
C CYS A 232 -1.63 -24.96 22.82
N PRO A 233 -1.35 -25.39 24.07
CA PRO A 233 -2.34 -25.33 25.15
C PRO A 233 -2.86 -23.91 25.40
N GLY A 234 -4.18 -23.76 25.52
CA GLY A 234 -4.87 -22.51 25.80
C GLY A 234 -5.05 -21.57 24.61
N MET A 235 -4.32 -21.77 23.50
CA MET A 235 -4.48 -20.97 22.28
C MET A 235 -5.67 -21.49 21.45
N PRO A 236 -6.70 -20.68 21.15
CA PRO A 236 -7.82 -21.13 20.35
C PRO A 236 -7.38 -21.47 18.92
N PRO A 237 -7.58 -22.71 18.41
CA PRO A 237 -6.92 -23.20 17.19
C PRO A 237 -7.35 -22.48 15.90
N LYS A 238 -8.50 -21.80 15.92
CA LYS A 238 -8.98 -21.03 14.76
C LYS A 238 -8.24 -19.70 14.59
N VAL A 239 -7.71 -19.11 15.67
CA VAL A 239 -6.90 -17.88 15.57
C VAL A 239 -5.60 -18.09 14.78
N PRO A 240 -4.72 -19.06 15.11
CA PRO A 240 -3.50 -19.29 14.34
C PRO A 240 -3.82 -19.77 12.92
N LEU A 241 -4.94 -20.44 12.68
CA LEU A 241 -5.39 -20.79 11.32
C LEU A 241 -5.74 -19.54 10.49
N MET A 242 -6.57 -18.64 11.04
CA MET A 242 -6.88 -17.36 10.36
C MET A 242 -5.62 -16.54 10.11
N TYR A 243 -4.73 -16.46 11.10
CA TYR A 243 -3.44 -15.81 10.97
C TYR A 243 -2.59 -16.43 9.86
N LEU A 244 -2.48 -17.76 9.80
CA LEU A 244 -1.71 -18.46 8.77
C LEU A 244 -2.25 -18.17 7.37
N VAL A 245 -3.57 -18.30 7.16
CA VAL A 245 -4.22 -17.99 5.88
C VAL A 245 -3.97 -16.53 5.49
N TYR A 246 -4.05 -15.61 6.45
CA TYR A 246 -3.81 -14.20 6.23
C TYR A 246 -2.36 -13.91 5.83
N VAL A 247 -1.38 -14.35 6.61
CA VAL A 247 0.05 -14.12 6.33
C VAL A 247 0.45 -14.77 5.01
N GLN A 248 -0.10 -15.94 4.69
CA GLN A 248 0.13 -16.60 3.40
C GLN A 248 -0.42 -15.77 2.23
N SER A 249 -1.60 -15.15 2.38
CA SER A 249 -2.16 -14.26 1.37
C SER A 249 -1.28 -13.04 1.12
N LEU A 250 -0.74 -12.42 2.18
CA LEU A 250 0.18 -11.29 2.07
C LEU A 250 1.49 -11.68 1.41
N PHE A 251 2.04 -12.84 1.76
CA PHE A 251 3.27 -13.34 1.15
C PHE A 251 3.13 -13.40 -0.38
N TRP A 252 2.04 -13.97 -0.89
CA TRP A 252 1.84 -14.08 -2.34
C TRP A 252 1.65 -12.72 -3.01
N LEU A 253 0.91 -11.79 -2.38
CA LEU A 253 0.73 -10.45 -2.92
C LEU A 253 2.03 -9.65 -2.95
N PHE A 254 2.84 -9.73 -1.88
CA PHE A 254 4.15 -9.09 -1.82
C PHE A 254 5.16 -9.76 -2.77
N MET A 255 5.09 -11.07 -2.95
CA MET A 255 5.92 -11.79 -3.91
C MET A 255 5.56 -11.36 -5.34
N ASN A 256 4.27 -11.25 -5.66
CA ASN A 256 3.80 -10.73 -6.95
C ASN A 256 4.31 -9.30 -7.19
N PHE A 257 4.20 -8.42 -6.19
CA PHE A 257 4.74 -7.07 -6.23
C PHE A 257 6.26 -7.08 -6.46
N TYR A 258 7.01 -7.90 -5.72
CA TYR A 258 8.46 -7.98 -5.81
C TYR A 258 8.91 -8.43 -7.20
N ILE A 259 8.30 -9.49 -7.72
CA ILE A 259 8.58 -10.03 -9.06
C ILE A 259 8.30 -8.95 -10.11
N ARG A 260 7.15 -8.30 -10.07
CA ARG A 260 6.79 -7.25 -11.05
C ARG A 260 7.65 -6.00 -10.95
N ALA A 261 8.00 -5.57 -9.74
CA ALA A 261 8.74 -4.34 -9.53
C ALA A 261 10.26 -4.48 -9.74
N TYR A 262 10.83 -5.66 -9.44
CA TYR A 262 12.28 -5.84 -9.37
C TYR A 262 12.85 -6.91 -10.29
N VAL A 263 12.07 -7.93 -10.66
CA VAL A 263 12.51 -9.00 -11.57
C VAL A 263 12.13 -8.68 -13.01
N PHE A 264 10.85 -8.34 -13.24
CA PHE A 264 10.32 -7.95 -14.55
C PHE A 264 10.15 -6.43 -14.70
N GLY A 265 10.63 -5.64 -13.74
CA GLY A 265 10.53 -4.19 -13.79
C GLY A 265 11.27 -3.62 -15.01
N PRO A 266 10.81 -2.48 -15.58
CA PRO A 266 11.48 -1.86 -16.71
C PRO A 266 12.95 -1.62 -16.37
N LYS A 267 13.85 -2.14 -17.21
CA LYS A 267 15.28 -1.88 -17.09
C LYS A 267 15.47 -0.36 -17.15
N LYS A 268 16.33 0.18 -16.28
CA LYS A 268 16.76 1.58 -16.44
C LYS A 268 17.30 1.71 -17.88
N PRO A 269 16.87 2.73 -18.65
CA PRO A 269 17.38 2.93 -19.99
C PRO A 269 18.90 3.02 -19.90
N THR A 270 19.58 2.32 -20.79
CA THR A 270 21.05 2.40 -20.84
C THR A 270 21.46 3.82 -21.23
N VAL A 271 22.74 4.15 -21.01
CA VAL A 271 23.30 5.42 -21.51
C VAL A 271 23.13 5.50 -23.03
N GLU A 272 23.24 4.36 -23.73
CA GLU A 272 23.00 4.21 -25.16
C GLU A 272 21.54 4.56 -25.53
N ASP A 273 20.56 4.01 -24.81
CA ASP A 273 19.14 4.29 -25.03
C ASP A 273 18.79 5.76 -24.77
N SER A 274 19.43 6.35 -23.76
CA SER A 274 19.26 7.76 -23.41
C SER A 274 19.87 8.68 -24.47
N LYS A 275 21.04 8.32 -25.01
CA LYS A 275 21.67 9.04 -26.13
C LYS A 275 20.83 8.94 -27.40
N LYS A 276 20.33 7.76 -27.76
CA LYS A 276 19.44 7.58 -28.93
C LYS A 276 18.16 8.39 -28.78
N LYS A 277 17.58 8.43 -27.58
CA LYS A 277 16.38 9.22 -27.30
C LYS A 277 16.63 10.73 -27.40
N LEU A 278 17.80 11.19 -26.93
CA LEU A 278 18.22 12.58 -27.06
C LEU A 278 18.50 12.97 -28.51
N GLN A 279 19.18 12.10 -29.25
CA GLN A 279 19.49 12.32 -30.66
C GLN A 279 18.22 12.37 -31.51
N TRP A 280 17.28 11.45 -31.29
CA TRP A 280 15.96 11.49 -31.93
C TRP A 280 15.19 12.77 -31.59
N ALA A 281 15.25 13.25 -30.34
CA ALA A 281 14.59 14.50 -29.94
C ALA A 281 15.19 15.73 -30.63
N LEU A 282 16.52 15.78 -30.79
CA LEU A 282 17.20 16.84 -31.53
C LEU A 282 16.84 16.82 -33.02
N GLU A 283 16.83 15.65 -33.64
CA GLU A 283 16.45 15.47 -35.05
C GLU A 283 14.97 15.86 -35.31
N ALA A 284 14.08 15.56 -34.35
CA ALA A 284 12.68 15.97 -34.42
C ALA A 284 12.51 17.50 -34.31
N GLU A 285 13.25 18.15 -33.40
CA GLU A 285 13.23 19.60 -33.22
C GLU A 285 13.71 20.34 -34.48
N ASP A 286 14.80 19.86 -35.11
CA ASP A 286 15.30 20.38 -36.39
C ASP A 286 14.26 20.24 -37.51
N CYS A 287 13.53 19.12 -37.56
CA CYS A 287 12.50 18.90 -38.57
C CYS A 287 11.27 19.81 -38.37
N VAL A 288 10.87 20.07 -37.11
CA VAL A 288 9.80 21.03 -36.79
C VAL A 288 10.22 22.46 -37.18
N LEU A 289 11.45 22.86 -36.89
CA LEU A 289 12.01 24.15 -37.30
C LEU A 289 12.05 24.31 -38.83
N HIS A 290 12.43 23.26 -39.55
CA HIS A 290 12.44 23.26 -41.01
C HIS A 290 11.03 23.46 -41.57
N LEU A 291 10.03 22.74 -41.07
CA LEU A 291 8.62 22.88 -41.47
C LEU A 291 8.06 24.27 -41.15
N GLN A 292 8.44 24.87 -40.02
CA GLN A 292 8.07 26.24 -39.67
C GLN A 292 8.68 27.27 -40.64
N ASN A 293 9.92 27.07 -41.07
CA ASN A 293 10.57 27.94 -42.06
C ASN A 293 9.98 27.77 -43.47
N VAL A 294 9.52 26.57 -43.85
CA VAL A 294 8.81 26.38 -45.13
C VAL A 294 7.43 27.04 -45.09
N LYS A 295 6.75 27.03 -43.93
CA LYS A 295 5.46 27.70 -43.73
C LYS A 295 5.51 29.21 -43.99
N THR A 296 6.60 29.89 -43.67
CA THR A 296 6.74 31.34 -43.90
C THR A 296 6.92 31.71 -45.38
N LEU A 297 7.23 30.73 -46.24
CA LEU A 297 7.40 30.89 -47.68
C LEU A 297 6.14 30.53 -48.50
N LEU A 298 5.09 29.99 -47.85
CA LEU A 298 3.85 29.55 -48.49
C LEU A 298 2.82 30.69 -48.63
N PRO A 299 2.09 30.78 -49.76
CA PRO A 299 1.02 31.75 -49.94
C PRO A 299 -0.14 31.51 -48.95
N ALA A 300 -0.85 32.58 -48.57
CA ALA A 300 -1.79 32.64 -47.45
C ALA A 300 -2.95 31.62 -47.45
N TYR A 301 -3.22 30.94 -48.56
CA TYR A 301 -4.25 29.88 -48.64
C TYR A 301 -3.73 28.48 -48.26
N MET A 302 -2.40 28.28 -48.21
CA MET A 302 -1.75 27.01 -47.87
C MET A 302 -1.28 26.96 -46.40
N THR A 303 -1.32 28.10 -45.70
CA THR A 303 -0.82 28.23 -44.32
C THR A 303 -1.70 27.50 -43.30
N GLU A 304 -3.01 27.40 -43.52
CA GLU A 304 -3.90 26.60 -42.65
C GLU A 304 -3.56 25.11 -42.70
N LEU A 305 -3.40 24.52 -43.90
CA LEU A 305 -2.99 23.11 -44.05
C LEU A 305 -1.63 22.81 -43.42
N ALA A 306 -0.66 23.70 -43.63
CA ALA A 306 0.67 23.57 -43.02
C ALA A 306 0.61 23.68 -41.49
N THR A 307 -0.28 24.51 -40.94
CA THR A 307 -0.49 24.59 -39.49
C THR A 307 -1.06 23.29 -38.94
N THR A 308 -2.05 22.72 -39.61
CA THR A 308 -2.68 21.45 -39.18
C THR A 308 -1.67 20.31 -39.23
N ALA A 309 -0.89 20.18 -40.31
CA ALA A 309 0.13 19.15 -40.44
C ALA A 309 1.22 19.25 -39.34
N ILE A 310 1.73 20.47 -39.06
CA ILE A 310 2.69 20.70 -37.98
C ILE A 310 2.06 20.32 -36.63
N THR A 311 0.83 20.78 -36.37
CA THR A 311 0.14 20.52 -35.10
C THR A 311 -0.14 19.02 -34.90
N THR A 312 -0.55 18.30 -35.96
CA THR A 312 -0.76 16.85 -35.92
C THR A 312 0.55 16.09 -35.68
N LEU A 313 1.66 16.52 -36.28
CA LEU A 313 2.98 15.95 -36.04
C LEU A 313 3.46 16.21 -34.59
N THR A 314 3.30 17.43 -34.07
CA THR A 314 3.61 17.76 -32.67
C THR A 314 2.73 16.99 -31.67
N ILE A 315 1.48 16.69 -32.03
CA ILE A 315 0.56 15.88 -31.21
C ILE A 315 0.94 14.40 -31.25
N LEU A 316 1.33 13.85 -32.41
CA LEU A 316 1.83 12.48 -32.55
C LEU A 316 3.15 12.26 -31.81
N GLU A 317 3.99 13.31 -31.72
CA GLU A 317 5.22 13.38 -30.91
C GLU A 317 4.99 13.06 -29.42
N TYR A 318 3.78 13.32 -28.92
CA TYR A 318 3.45 13.14 -27.50
C TYR A 318 2.94 11.73 -27.14
N GLN A 319 2.59 10.88 -28.12
CA GLN A 319 1.81 9.67 -27.85
C GLN A 319 2.51 8.32 -28.08
N THR A 320 3.56 8.21 -28.90
CA THR A 320 4.14 6.87 -29.18
C THR A 320 5.66 6.85 -29.41
N PRO A 321 6.43 6.19 -28.55
CA PRO A 321 7.83 5.87 -28.80
C PRO A 321 7.96 4.41 -29.26
N SER A 322 7.55 4.04 -30.48
CA SER A 322 8.07 2.81 -31.13
C SER A 322 7.60 2.59 -32.57
N THR A 323 8.59 2.19 -33.38
CA THR A 323 8.51 1.24 -34.50
C THR A 323 7.60 1.60 -35.68
N SER A 324 8.00 2.60 -36.46
CA SER A 324 8.23 2.43 -37.91
C SER A 324 8.91 3.69 -38.43
N SER A 325 9.97 3.51 -39.20
CA SER A 325 10.71 4.57 -39.88
C SER A 325 9.83 5.18 -40.97
N PHE A 326 8.94 6.09 -40.61
CA PHE A 326 8.37 7.05 -41.54
C PHE A 326 9.27 8.28 -41.50
N ASP A 327 10.18 8.37 -42.46
CA ASP A 327 11.16 9.46 -42.59
C ASP A 327 10.45 10.68 -43.21
N VAL A 328 9.58 11.31 -42.41
CA VAL A 328 8.73 12.44 -42.85
C VAL A 328 9.58 13.61 -43.36
N CYS A 329 10.82 13.74 -42.87
CA CYS A 329 11.73 14.82 -43.22
C CYS A 329 12.39 14.66 -44.61
N ASN A 330 12.21 13.52 -45.28
CA ASN A 330 12.78 13.21 -46.60
C ASN A 330 11.74 13.09 -47.73
N LEU A 331 10.51 13.59 -47.54
CA LEU A 331 9.53 13.57 -48.64
C LEU A 331 9.94 14.58 -49.73
N PRO A 332 10.14 14.15 -50.99
CA PRO A 332 10.34 15.09 -52.10
C PRO A 332 9.11 16.00 -52.23
N GLU A 333 9.30 17.29 -52.56
CA GLU A 333 8.24 18.32 -52.66
C GLU A 333 6.96 17.87 -53.40
N ARG A 334 7.09 16.95 -54.36
CA ARG A 334 5.96 16.38 -55.12
C ARG A 334 5.01 15.51 -54.28
N LEU A 335 5.45 15.00 -53.15
CA LEU A 335 4.72 14.02 -52.31
C LEU A 335 3.97 14.72 -51.15
N VAL A 336 4.43 15.91 -50.75
CA VAL A 336 3.69 16.84 -49.87
C VAL A 336 2.36 17.26 -50.51
N ASN A 337 2.34 17.45 -51.84
CA ASN A 337 1.11 17.71 -52.59
C ASN A 337 0.20 16.47 -52.73
N GLY A 338 0.75 15.25 -52.64
CA GLY A 338 -0.02 14.00 -52.73
C GLY A 338 -0.70 13.59 -51.42
N LEU A 339 -0.07 13.87 -50.28
CA LEU A 339 -0.64 13.60 -48.94
C LEU A 339 -1.83 14.50 -48.60
N ALA A 340 -1.88 15.72 -49.16
CA ALA A 340 -3.05 16.60 -49.04
C ALA A 340 -4.33 15.98 -49.63
N VAL A 341 -4.22 15.08 -50.62
CA VAL A 341 -5.37 14.41 -51.25
C VAL A 341 -5.88 13.23 -50.41
N ILE A 342 -5.03 12.58 -49.61
CA ILE A 342 -5.42 11.42 -48.79
C ILE A 342 -6.14 11.87 -47.50
N VAL A 343 -5.77 13.01 -46.92
CA VAL A 343 -6.43 13.57 -45.72
C VAL A 343 -7.79 14.19 -46.04
N LEU A 344 -8.11 14.45 -47.33
CA LEU A 344 -9.43 14.91 -47.77
C LEU A 344 -10.42 13.77 -48.06
N ALA A 345 -10.01 12.50 -47.95
CA ALA A 345 -10.84 11.33 -48.28
C ALA A 345 -11.24 10.45 -47.06
N THR A 346 -10.93 10.89 -45.84
CA THR A 346 -11.41 10.31 -44.56
C THR A 346 -11.87 11.44 -43.65
#